data_AF-Q72ZS3-F1
#
_entry.id   AF-Q72ZS3-F1
#
_cell.length_a   1.000
_cell.length_b   1.000
_cell.length_c   1.000
_cell.angle_alpha   90.00
_cell.angle_beta   90.00
_cell.angle_gamma   90.00
#
_symmetry.space_group_name_H-M   'P 1'
#
loop_
_entity.id
_entity.type
_entity.pdbx_description
1 polymer ?
#
loop_
_entity_poly.entity_id
_entity_poly.type
_entity_poly.pdbx_seq_one_letter_code
_entity_poly.pdbx_strand_id
1 'polypeptide(L)'
;MKKEKYVWNKEYTWDELNNFEKDELVAIFVMELDSIVGTEPNIEWYYNKYLEGGFHYTTFLPDALTLVRVLTKDNDIQFAVKYNGKEFMCCFHSITKTPIYSCCKTLEEAICLAALRHCKIEI
;
A
#
# COMPACT_ATOMS: atom_id res chain seq x y z
N MET A 1 -5.58 2.21 28.87
CA MET A 1 -6.19 2.89 27.70
C MET A 1 -6.41 1.84 26.63
N LYS A 2 -7.67 1.52 26.31
CA LYS A 2 -8.00 0.63 25.18
C LYS A 2 -7.73 1.44 23.91
N LYS A 3 -6.70 1.07 23.14
CA LYS A 3 -6.36 1.76 21.89
C LYS A 3 -7.34 1.30 20.82
N GLU A 4 -8.04 2.26 20.25
CA GLU A 4 -8.98 2.05 19.15
C GLU A 4 -8.21 1.42 17.99
N LYS A 5 -8.73 0.31 17.48
CA LYS A 5 -8.30 -0.30 16.23
C LYS A 5 -8.44 0.80 15.17
N TYR A 6 -7.39 1.11 14.40
CA TYR A 6 -7.53 2.00 13.24
C TYR A 6 -8.47 1.30 12.26
N VAL A 7 -9.76 1.63 12.34
CA VAL A 7 -10.76 1.16 11.40
C VAL A 7 -10.72 2.15 10.26
N TRP A 8 -10.17 1.73 9.12
CA TRP A 8 -10.44 2.41 7.86
C TRP A 8 -11.97 2.45 7.70
N ASN A 9 -12.55 3.62 7.92
CA ASN A 9 -13.95 3.87 7.65
C ASN A 9 -14.04 4.19 6.17
N LYS A 10 -14.86 3.43 5.43
CA LYS A 10 -15.07 3.51 3.95
C LYS A 10 -15.66 4.85 3.46
N GLU A 11 -15.43 5.95 4.17
CA GLU A 11 -16.04 7.25 3.93
C GLU A 11 -15.36 8.02 2.79
N TYR A 12 -14.12 7.68 2.45
CA TYR A 12 -13.33 8.38 1.43
C TYR A 12 -12.85 7.44 0.33
N THR A 13 -12.91 7.90 -0.92
CA THR A 13 -12.33 7.25 -2.09
C THR A 13 -10.83 7.52 -2.20
N TRP A 14 -10.10 6.69 -2.95
CA TRP A 14 -8.65 6.84 -3.14
C TRP A 14 -8.24 8.25 -3.60
N ASP A 15 -9.01 8.86 -4.50
CA ASP A 15 -8.69 10.18 -5.07
C ASP A 15 -8.97 11.35 -4.11
N GLU A 16 -9.74 11.12 -3.04
CA GLU A 16 -10.02 12.12 -1.99
C GLU A 16 -8.93 12.17 -0.91
N LEU A 17 -8.09 11.14 -0.83
CA LEU A 17 -6.97 11.09 0.10
C LEU A 17 -5.76 11.85 -0.45
N ASN A 18 -5.08 12.56 0.46
CA ASN A 18 -3.77 13.12 0.15
C ASN A 18 -2.67 12.02 0.19
N ASN A 19 -1.48 12.32 -0.33
CA ASN A 19 -0.40 11.35 -0.43
C ASN A 19 0.04 10.78 0.93
N PHE A 20 0.05 11.61 1.98
CA PHE A 20 0.41 11.15 3.32
C PHE A 20 -0.62 10.15 3.86
N GLU A 21 -1.92 10.42 3.72
CA GLU A 21 -2.99 9.50 4.14
C GLU A 21 -2.91 8.18 3.37
N LYS A 22 -2.66 8.23 2.06
CA LYS A 22 -2.46 7.04 1.24
C LYS A 22 -1.25 6.22 1.69
N ASP A 23 -0.12 6.87 1.92
CA ASP A 23 1.13 6.21 2.33
C ASP A 23 0.99 5.63 3.75
N GLU A 24 0.26 6.31 4.65
CA GLU A 24 -0.08 5.82 5.98
C GLU A 24 -0.93 4.53 5.92
N LEU A 25 -1.95 4.47 5.06
CA LEU A 25 -2.74 3.24 4.87
C LEU A 25 -1.87 2.07 4.43
N VAL A 26 -0.93 2.32 3.52
CA VAL A 26 0.04 1.31 3.06
C VAL A 26 0.92 0.84 4.24
N ALA A 27 1.47 1.78 5.01
CA ALA A 27 2.30 1.47 6.18
C ALA A 27 1.54 0.61 7.21
N ILE A 28 0.28 0.92 7.47
CA ILE A 28 -0.57 0.19 8.42
C ILE A 28 -0.93 -1.20 7.88
N PHE A 29 -1.52 -1.28 6.68
CA PHE A 29 -2.21 -2.49 6.21
C PHE A 29 -1.36 -3.40 5.31
N VAL A 30 -0.33 -2.86 4.67
CA VAL A 30 0.57 -3.65 3.80
C VAL A 30 1.86 -3.99 4.54
N MET A 31 2.41 -3.02 5.28
CA MET A 31 3.65 -3.22 6.04
C MET A 31 3.41 -3.68 7.49
N GLU A 32 2.14 -3.81 7.90
CA GLU A 32 1.71 -4.31 9.22
C GLU A 32 2.30 -3.54 10.41
N LEU A 33 2.54 -2.24 10.25
CA LEU A 33 3.18 -1.39 11.27
C LEU A 33 2.24 -0.96 12.42
N ASP A 34 1.01 -1.47 12.44
CA ASP A 34 0.01 -1.19 13.49
C ASP A 34 0.24 -1.99 14.79
N SER A 35 1.05 -3.06 14.73
CA SER A 35 0.80 -4.21 15.59
C SER A 35 1.54 -4.22 16.93
N ILE A 36 2.57 -3.38 17.18
CA ILE A 36 3.30 -3.44 18.47
C ILE A 36 3.76 -2.06 18.97
N VAL A 37 3.07 -1.55 20.00
CA VAL A 37 3.53 -0.38 20.77
C VAL A 37 4.82 -0.75 21.51
N GLY A 38 5.91 -0.02 21.23
CA GLY A 38 7.16 -0.10 22.01
C GLY A 38 8.28 -0.93 21.39
N THR A 39 8.09 -1.52 20.21
CA THR A 39 9.16 -2.10 19.39
C THR A 39 9.07 -1.56 17.97
N GLU A 40 10.20 -1.10 17.44
CA GLU A 40 10.31 -0.62 16.06
C GLU A 40 10.50 -1.81 15.09
N PRO A 41 10.00 -1.72 13.84
CA PRO A 41 9.23 -0.59 13.27
C PRO A 41 7.75 -0.60 13.67
N ASN A 42 7.16 0.57 13.89
CA ASN A 42 5.73 0.79 14.18
C ASN A 42 5.24 2.12 13.57
N ILE A 43 3.95 2.45 13.74
CA ILE A 43 3.36 3.65 13.12
C ILE A 43 3.98 4.98 13.59
N GLU A 44 4.39 5.08 14.85
CA GLU A 44 5.05 6.29 15.38
C GLU A 44 6.45 6.47 14.79
N TRP A 45 7.21 5.36 14.68
CA TRP A 45 8.48 5.32 13.96
C TRP A 45 8.30 5.71 12.48
N TYR A 46 7.24 5.20 11.84
CA TYR A 46 6.94 5.52 10.44
C TYR A 46 6.68 7.02 10.24
N TYR A 47 5.89 7.67 11.11
CA TYR A 47 5.67 9.11 10.99
C TYR A 47 6.96 9.91 11.06
N ASN A 48 7.86 9.56 11.99
CA ASN A 48 9.16 10.21 12.09
C ASN A 48 9.98 10.01 10.80
N LYS A 49 9.98 8.79 10.25
CA LYS A 49 10.70 8.50 9.00
C LYS A 49 10.09 9.19 7.78
N TYR A 50 8.77 9.32 7.73
CA TYR A 50 8.07 10.03 6.68
C TYR A 50 8.43 11.52 6.67
N LEU A 51 8.49 12.14 7.84
CA LEU A 51 8.92 13.54 7.99
C LEU A 51 10.40 13.75 7.62
N GLU A 52 11.24 12.71 7.77
CA GLU A 52 12.63 12.70 7.33
C GLU A 52 12.81 12.46 5.82
N GLY A 53 11.73 12.26 5.06
CA GLY A 53 11.76 12.05 3.62
C GLY A 53 11.79 10.58 3.18
N GLY A 54 11.50 9.64 4.07
CA GLY A 54 11.49 8.20 3.76
C GLY A 54 10.07 7.63 3.62
N PHE A 55 9.94 6.54 2.85
CA PHE A 55 8.70 5.76 2.71
C PHE A 55 7.54 6.52 2.07
N HIS A 56 7.82 7.25 0.99
CA HIS A 56 6.84 7.98 0.18
C HIS A 56 6.26 7.09 -0.92
N TYR A 57 5.52 6.05 -0.55
CA TYR A 57 5.09 4.98 -1.46
C TYR A 57 4.33 5.48 -2.69
N THR A 58 3.48 6.50 -2.57
CA THR A 58 2.63 7.02 -3.66
C THR A 58 3.35 7.99 -4.60
N THR A 59 4.54 8.46 -4.25
CA THR A 59 5.29 9.47 -5.04
C THR A 59 6.72 9.07 -5.37
N PHE A 60 7.25 8.01 -4.75
CA PHE A 60 8.60 7.54 -4.99
C PHE A 60 8.62 6.05 -5.35
N LEU A 61 8.89 5.76 -6.62
CA LEU A 61 8.85 4.41 -7.16
C LEU A 61 9.69 3.37 -6.41
N PRO A 62 10.93 3.66 -5.95
CA PRO A 62 11.69 2.69 -5.15
C PRO A 62 10.98 2.26 -3.87
N ASP A 63 10.26 3.16 -3.20
CA ASP A 63 9.47 2.84 -2.02
C ASP A 63 8.25 2.00 -2.41
N ALA A 64 7.54 2.37 -3.48
CA ALA A 64 6.43 1.56 -4.01
C ALA A 64 6.87 0.13 -4.35
N LEU A 65 8.04 -0.03 -4.98
CA LEU A 65 8.61 -1.34 -5.32
C LEU A 65 9.01 -2.16 -4.10
N THR A 66 9.21 -1.54 -2.94
CA THR A 66 9.39 -2.27 -1.67
C THR A 66 8.14 -3.07 -1.31
N LEU A 67 6.94 -2.52 -1.57
CA LEU A 67 5.67 -3.24 -1.38
C LEU A 67 5.60 -4.48 -2.25
N VAL A 68 6.04 -4.36 -3.50
CA VAL A 68 6.11 -5.51 -4.42
C VAL A 68 7.00 -6.60 -3.83
N ARG A 69 8.21 -6.24 -3.40
CA ARG A 69 9.16 -7.20 -2.82
C ARG A 69 8.64 -7.87 -1.56
N VAL A 70 7.94 -7.13 -0.70
CA VAL A 70 7.35 -7.65 0.53
C VAL A 70 6.26 -8.67 0.22
N LEU A 71 5.32 -8.31 -0.65
CA LEU A 71 4.15 -9.15 -0.93
C LEU A 71 4.47 -10.37 -1.82
N THR A 72 5.52 -10.33 -2.64
CA THR A 72 5.90 -11.45 -3.52
C THR A 72 7.05 -12.30 -2.97
N LYS A 73 7.50 -12.05 -1.73
CA LYS A 73 8.70 -12.70 -1.16
C LYS A 73 8.65 -14.22 -1.18
N ASP A 74 7.47 -14.79 -0.94
CA ASP A 74 7.28 -16.25 -0.79
C ASP A 74 6.88 -16.95 -2.11
N ASN A 75 6.92 -16.25 -3.25
CA ASN A 75 6.59 -16.73 -4.61
C ASN A 75 5.15 -17.25 -4.84
N ASP A 76 4.30 -17.29 -3.81
CA ASP A 76 2.88 -17.65 -3.94
C ASP A 76 2.06 -16.56 -4.64
N ILE A 77 2.55 -15.32 -4.59
CA ILE A 77 1.94 -14.13 -5.17
C ILE A 77 2.83 -13.59 -6.28
N GLN A 78 2.22 -13.27 -7.41
CA GLN A 78 2.83 -12.58 -8.53
C GLN A 78 2.34 -11.14 -8.60
N PHE A 79 3.25 -10.25 -9.01
CA PHE A 79 2.93 -8.86 -9.34
C PHE A 79 2.87 -8.69 -10.85
N ALA A 80 1.76 -8.18 -11.35
CA ALA A 80 1.56 -7.90 -12.77
C ALA A 80 1.28 -6.40 -12.96
N VAL A 81 1.91 -5.82 -13.99
CA VAL A 81 1.72 -4.43 -14.40
C VAL A 81 1.39 -4.36 -15.88
N LYS A 82 0.46 -3.48 -16.24
CA LYS A 82 0.11 -3.13 -17.62
C LYS A 82 -0.06 -1.62 -17.74
N TYR A 83 0.32 -1.05 -18.88
CA TYR A 83 0.05 0.33 -19.22
C TYR A 83 -0.84 0.38 -20.47
N ASN A 84 -1.94 1.15 -20.43
CA ASN A 84 -2.89 1.25 -21.54
C ASN A 84 -2.75 2.54 -22.37
N GLY A 85 -1.72 3.36 -22.10
CA GLY A 85 -1.54 4.67 -22.73
C GLY A 85 -2.10 5.85 -21.93
N LYS A 86 -2.85 5.58 -20.85
CA LYS A 86 -3.44 6.60 -19.96
C LYS A 86 -3.18 6.30 -18.49
N GLU A 87 -3.29 5.05 -18.09
CA GLU A 87 -3.24 4.59 -16.71
C GLU A 87 -2.33 3.36 -16.58
N PHE A 88 -1.71 3.24 -15.41
CA PHE A 88 -1.04 2.04 -14.95
C PHE A 88 -2.05 1.14 -14.27
N MET A 89 -2.05 -0.13 -14.66
CA MET A 89 -2.91 -1.18 -14.15
C MET A 89 -2.03 -2.19 -13.41
N CYS A 90 -2.17 -2.29 -12.10
CA CYS A 90 -1.37 -3.18 -11.26
C CYS A 90 -2.23 -4.22 -10.55
N CYS A 91 -1.67 -5.41 -10.30
CA CYS A 91 -2.35 -6.47 -9.57
C CYS A 91 -1.34 -7.34 -8.81
N PHE A 92 -1.72 -7.76 -7.60
CA PHE A 92 -1.11 -8.87 -6.88
C PHE A 92 -2.08 -10.06 -6.90
N HIS A 93 -1.67 -11.18 -7.48
CA HIS A 93 -2.55 -12.34 -7.60
C HIS A 93 -1.80 -13.65 -7.32
N SER A 94 -2.52 -14.67 -6.85
CA SER A 94 -1.99 -16.03 -6.88
C SER A 94 -2.00 -16.55 -8.32
N ILE A 95 -1.12 -17.50 -8.61
CA ILE A 95 -1.02 -18.15 -9.93
C ILE A 95 -2.37 -18.78 -10.34
N THR A 96 -3.16 -19.21 -9.36
CA THR A 96 -4.42 -19.94 -9.56
C THR A 96 -5.66 -19.06 -9.70
N LYS A 97 -5.56 -17.75 -9.52
CA LYS A 97 -6.71 -16.84 -9.48
C LYS A 97 -6.68 -15.83 -10.62
N THR A 98 -7.86 -15.42 -11.06
CA THR A 98 -8.02 -14.33 -12.03
C THR A 98 -7.47 -13.03 -11.43
N PRO A 99 -6.56 -12.33 -12.12
CA PRO A 99 -6.04 -11.06 -11.66
C PRO A 99 -7.13 -9.98 -11.59
N ILE A 100 -7.16 -9.21 -10.50
CA ILE A 100 -8.02 -8.02 -10.35
C ILE A 100 -7.11 -6.79 -10.35
N TYR A 101 -7.25 -5.96 -11.39
CA TYR A 101 -6.38 -4.79 -11.56
C TYR A 101 -6.91 -3.55 -10.84
N SER A 102 -6.00 -2.83 -10.21
CA SER A 102 -6.16 -1.44 -9.76
C SER A 102 -5.55 -0.51 -10.78
N CYS A 103 -6.21 0.62 -11.05
CA CYS A 103 -5.81 1.58 -12.08
C CYS A 103 -5.53 2.95 -11.47
N CYS A 104 -4.37 3.52 -11.73
CA CYS A 104 -4.01 4.90 -11.35
C CYS A 104 -3.23 5.59 -12.47
N LYS A 105 -3.09 6.92 -12.37
CA LYS A 105 -2.34 7.72 -13.36
C LYS A 105 -0.83 7.52 -13.26
N THR A 106 -0.33 7.27 -12.05
CA THR A 106 1.08 6.98 -11.78
C THR A 106 1.27 5.51 -11.43
N LEU A 107 2.49 5.01 -11.62
CA LEU A 107 2.82 3.61 -11.33
C LEU A 107 2.86 3.37 -9.82
N GLU A 108 3.40 4.33 -9.08
CA GLU A 108 3.53 4.36 -7.63
C GLU A 108 2.16 4.18 -6.95
N GLU A 109 1.18 5.01 -7.34
CA GLU A 109 -0.19 4.91 -6.82
C GLU A 109 -0.85 3.58 -7.23
N ALA A 110 -0.64 3.13 -8.46
CA ALA A 110 -1.23 1.86 -8.93
C ALA A 110 -0.70 0.66 -8.12
N ILE A 111 0.60 0.67 -7.78
CA ILE A 111 1.21 -0.34 -6.91
C ILE A 111 0.58 -0.28 -5.51
N CYS A 112 0.48 0.91 -4.91
CA CYS A 112 -0.08 1.09 -3.56
C CYS A 112 -1.53 0.62 -3.48
N LEU A 113 -2.38 1.04 -4.43
CA LEU A 113 -3.77 0.64 -4.47
C LEU A 113 -3.95 -0.86 -4.73
N ALA A 114 -3.10 -1.47 -5.56
CA ALA A 114 -3.10 -2.91 -5.77
C ALA A 114 -2.68 -3.67 -4.50
N ALA A 115 -1.69 -3.17 -3.76
CA ALA A 115 -1.22 -3.77 -2.51
C ALA A 115 -2.31 -3.72 -1.42
N LEU A 116 -2.99 -2.57 -1.26
CA LEU A 116 -4.09 -2.44 -0.31
C LEU A 116 -5.26 -3.38 -0.62
N ARG A 117 -5.65 -3.49 -1.91
CA ARG A 117 -6.68 -4.45 -2.32
C ARG A 117 -6.27 -5.90 -2.07
N HIS A 118 -5.00 -6.23 -2.26
CA HIS A 118 -4.47 -7.56 -1.93
C HIS A 118 -4.63 -7.87 -0.43
N CYS A 119 -4.37 -6.88 0.42
CA CYS A 119 -4.61 -6.92 1.87
C CYS A 119 -6.09 -6.82 2.25
N LYS A 120 -7.02 -6.91 1.29
CA LYS A 120 -8.49 -6.85 1.47
C LYS A 120 -8.99 -5.52 2.04
N ILE A 121 -8.26 -4.44 1.80
CA ILE A 121 -8.71 -3.08 2.10
C ILE A 121 -9.53 -2.59 0.91
N GLU A 122 -10.82 -2.31 1.17
CA GLU A 122 -11.74 -1.75 0.19
C GLU A 122 -11.66 -0.22 0.24
N ILE A 123 -11.23 0.37 -0.89
CA ILE A 123 -11.10 1.81 -1.14
C ILE A 123 -11.74 2.12 -2.49
#